data_AF-U1GFR4-F1
#
_entry.id   AF-U1GFR4-F1
#
_cell.length_a   1.000
_cell.length_b   1.000
_cell.length_c   1.000
_cell.angle_alpha   90.00
_cell.angle_beta   90.00
_cell.angle_gamma   90.00
#
_symmetry.space_group_name_H-M   'P 1'
#
loop_
_entity.id
_entity.type
_entity.pdbx_description
1 polymer ?
#
loop_
_entity_poly.entity_id
_entity_poly.type
_entity_poly.pdbx_seq_one_letter_code
_entity_poly.pdbx_strand_id
1 'polypeptide(L)'
;MIEIASIFGRKRMKVCAAMHGSVFETNIETIGDKGFTLERIVVWASCREKEQGPLSGAEGQAIAFLEGLLELDPQKRLSAKEALNHEFFVTPELDELVGEEVEGDDGQDGNGEVDR
;
A
#
# COMPACT_ATOMS: atom_id res chain seq x y z
N MET A 1 -0.84 -18.40 3.65
CA MET A 1 -0.54 -18.29 5.11
C MET A 1 0.92 -17.94 5.35
N ILE A 2 1.82 -18.36 4.46
CA ILE A 2 3.25 -17.99 4.48
C ILE A 2 3.42 -16.47 4.33
N GLU A 3 2.63 -15.84 3.45
CA GLU A 3 2.68 -14.41 3.15
C GLU A 3 2.40 -13.57 4.39
N ILE A 4 1.28 -13.86 5.07
CA ILE A 4 0.88 -13.21 6.33
C ILE A 4 1.93 -13.45 7.42
N ALA A 5 2.47 -14.66 7.52
CA ALA A 5 3.53 -14.96 8.49
C ALA A 5 4.84 -14.22 8.17
N SER A 6 5.17 -13.99 6.90
CA SER A 6 6.31 -13.16 6.49
C SER A 6 6.09 -11.68 6.80
N ILE A 7 4.86 -11.18 6.65
CA ILE A 7 4.49 -9.79 7.00
C ILE A 7 4.63 -9.56 8.51
N PHE A 8 4.12 -10.47 9.35
CA PHE A 8 4.04 -10.23 10.81
C PHE A 8 5.15 -10.90 11.63
N GLY A 9 5.82 -11.90 11.08
CA GLY A 9 6.85 -12.68 11.75
C GLY A 9 6.30 -13.66 12.78
N ARG A 10 7.15 -14.61 13.18
CA ARG A 10 6.76 -15.71 14.08
C ARG A 10 6.22 -15.23 15.42
N LYS A 11 6.80 -14.17 16.01
CA LYS A 11 6.39 -13.70 17.34
C LYS A 11 4.94 -13.22 17.37
N ARG A 12 4.56 -12.34 16.44
CA ARG A 12 3.19 -11.80 16.37
C ARG A 12 2.19 -12.88 15.96
N MET A 13 2.57 -13.78 15.06
CA MET A 13 1.72 -14.91 14.66
C MET A 13 1.43 -15.89 15.80
N LYS A 14 2.41 -16.14 16.69
CA LYS A 14 2.19 -16.95 17.91
C LYS A 14 1.17 -16.30 18.84
N VAL A 15 1.26 -15.00 19.06
CA VAL A 15 0.28 -14.24 19.86
C VAL A 15 -1.10 -14.31 19.21
N CYS A 16 -1.19 -14.10 17.90
CA CYS A 16 -2.43 -14.21 17.14
C CYS A 16 -3.07 -15.61 17.27
N ALA A 17 -2.30 -16.67 17.07
CA ALA A 17 -2.80 -18.04 17.22
C ALA A 17 -3.32 -18.30 18.64
N ALA A 18 -2.61 -17.83 19.67
CA ALA A 18 -3.04 -17.99 21.05
C ALA A 18 -4.38 -17.29 21.34
N MET A 19 -4.63 -16.10 20.76
CA MET A 19 -5.92 -15.41 20.87
C MET A 19 -7.09 -16.23 20.30
N HIS A 20 -6.81 -17.12 19.34
CA HIS A 20 -7.79 -18.00 18.71
C HIS A 20 -7.81 -19.41 19.32
N GLY A 21 -7.13 -19.66 20.44
CA GLY A 21 -7.05 -20.99 21.05
C GLY A 21 -6.28 -22.00 20.19
N SER A 22 -5.40 -21.51 19.30
CA SER A 22 -4.59 -22.30 18.38
C SER A 22 -3.10 -22.10 18.64
N VAL A 23 -2.26 -22.87 17.95
CA VAL A 23 -0.80 -22.80 18.03
C VAL A 23 -0.23 -22.51 16.65
N PHE A 24 0.71 -21.57 16.56
CA PHE A 24 1.48 -21.31 15.34
C PHE A 24 2.94 -21.71 15.53
N GLU A 25 3.37 -22.73 14.80
CA GLU A 25 4.77 -23.14 14.70
C GLU A 25 5.14 -23.34 13.23
N THR A 26 6.35 -22.94 12.86
CA THR A 26 6.86 -23.11 11.49
C THR A 26 8.38 -23.25 11.50
N ASN A 27 8.88 -24.11 10.61
CA ASN A 27 10.30 -24.33 10.33
C ASN A 27 10.75 -23.65 9.03
N ILE A 28 9.90 -22.82 8.40
CA ILE A 28 10.26 -22.08 7.20
C ILE A 28 11.29 -21.01 7.59
N GLU A 29 12.53 -21.19 7.15
CA GLU A 29 13.67 -20.35 7.53
C GLU A 29 13.54 -18.90 7.05
N THR A 30 12.83 -18.67 5.95
CA THR A 30 12.58 -17.33 5.41
C THR A 30 11.56 -16.53 6.24
N ILE A 31 10.83 -17.18 7.17
CA ILE A 31 9.94 -16.49 8.10
C ILE A 31 10.72 -16.15 9.38
N GLY A 32 11.16 -14.88 9.46
CA GLY A 32 11.86 -14.35 10.61
C GLY A 32 10.99 -14.22 11.87
N ASP A 33 11.65 -13.99 13.01
CA ASP A 33 10.97 -13.67 14.27
C ASP A 33 10.21 -12.36 14.22
N LYS A 34 10.79 -11.39 13.51
CA LYS A 34 10.20 -10.11 13.15
C LYS A 34 9.75 -10.19 11.70
N GLY A 35 8.58 -9.65 11.40
CA GLY A 35 8.14 -9.46 10.03
C GLY A 35 8.72 -8.19 9.41
N PHE A 36 8.20 -7.82 8.23
CA PHE A 36 8.55 -6.60 7.51
C PHE A 36 7.45 -5.55 7.69
N THR A 37 7.83 -4.28 7.77
CA THR A 37 6.84 -3.19 7.78
C THR A 37 6.16 -3.11 6.41
N LEU A 38 4.89 -2.67 6.38
CA LEU A 38 4.16 -2.52 5.12
C LEU A 38 4.84 -1.52 4.19
N GLU A 39 5.36 -0.43 4.73
CA GLU A 39 6.20 0.54 3.99
C GLU A 39 7.32 -0.17 3.20
N ARG A 40 8.11 -1.02 3.86
CA ARG A 40 9.21 -1.72 3.18
C ARG A 40 8.71 -2.66 2.09
N ILE A 41 7.61 -3.36 2.36
CA ILE A 41 7.00 -4.27 1.39
C ILE A 41 6.52 -3.50 0.17
N VAL A 42 5.84 -2.37 0.37
CA VAL A 42 5.33 -1.53 -0.72
C VAL A 42 6.48 -0.96 -1.55
N VAL A 43 7.51 -0.40 -0.91
CA VAL A 43 8.70 0.10 -1.63
C VAL A 43 9.34 -0.98 -2.48
N TRP A 44 9.46 -2.21 -1.96
CA TRP A 44 10.00 -3.34 -2.72
C TRP A 44 9.10 -3.79 -3.87
N ALA A 45 7.80 -3.91 -3.61
CA ALA A 45 6.81 -4.40 -4.58
C ALA A 45 6.58 -3.40 -5.71
N SER A 46 6.72 -2.10 -5.44
CA SER A 46 6.58 -1.03 -6.42
C SER A 46 7.84 -0.81 -7.27
N CYS A 47 8.89 -1.63 -7.11
CA CYS A 47 10.14 -1.54 -7.86
C CYS A 47 10.74 -0.12 -7.87
N ARG A 48 10.61 0.61 -6.75
CA ARG A 48 11.06 2.00 -6.67
C ARG A 48 12.58 2.07 -6.81
N GLU A 49 13.06 2.97 -7.66
CA GLU A 49 14.47 3.32 -7.71
C GLU A 49 14.87 4.07 -6.43
N LYS A 50 16.15 3.99 -6.02
CA LYS A 50 16.61 4.62 -4.77
C LYS A 50 16.45 6.15 -4.80
N GLU A 51 16.39 6.69 -6.00
CA GLU A 51 16.31 8.10 -6.36
C GLU A 51 14.89 8.66 -6.17
N GLN A 52 13.86 7.82 -6.08
CA GLN A 52 12.46 8.22 -5.88
C GLN A 52 12.16 8.67 -4.43
N GLY A 53 13.15 8.62 -3.55
CA GLY A 53 13.04 9.15 -2.20
C GLY A 53 12.17 8.31 -1.25
N PRO A 54 11.90 8.82 -0.03
CA PRO A 54 11.00 8.19 0.92
C PRO A 54 9.54 8.16 0.40
N LEU A 55 8.66 7.45 1.12
CA LEU A 55 7.23 7.50 0.83
C LEU A 55 6.73 8.95 0.87
N SER A 56 5.84 9.27 -0.06
CA SER A 56 5.13 10.54 -0.03
C SER A 56 4.15 10.61 1.14
N GLY A 57 3.59 11.80 1.39
CA GLY A 57 2.57 11.98 2.43
C GLY A 57 1.32 11.14 2.16
N ALA A 58 0.85 11.15 0.90
CA ALA A 58 -0.28 10.32 0.45
C ALA A 58 0.00 8.82 0.66
N GLU A 59 1.21 8.36 0.36
CA GLU A 59 1.61 6.97 0.58
C GLU A 59 1.70 6.62 2.06
N GLY A 60 2.27 7.49 2.88
CA GLY A 60 2.32 7.30 4.33
C GLY A 60 0.91 7.13 4.93
N GLN A 61 -0.03 7.96 4.49
CA GLN A 61 -1.44 7.88 4.89
C GLN A 61 -2.09 6.56 4.45
N ALA A 62 -1.78 6.08 3.24
CA ALA A 62 -2.24 4.78 2.75
C ALA A 62 -1.65 3.62 3.57
N ILE A 63 -0.37 3.68 3.93
CA ILE A 63 0.28 2.68 4.78
C ILE A 63 -0.38 2.62 6.16
N ALA A 64 -0.60 3.77 6.80
CA ALA A 64 -1.27 3.84 8.11
C ALA A 64 -2.67 3.21 8.07
N PHE A 65 -3.43 3.47 7.00
CA PHE A 65 -4.73 2.85 6.79
C PHE A 65 -4.64 1.32 6.68
N LEU A 66 -3.71 0.81 5.88
CA LEU A 66 -3.49 -0.63 5.70
C LEU A 66 -3.04 -1.30 6.99
N GLU A 67 -2.20 -0.66 7.80
CA GLU A 67 -1.78 -1.18 9.11
C GLU A 67 -2.98 -1.37 10.05
N GLY A 68 -3.92 -0.42 10.07
CA GLY A 68 -5.15 -0.53 10.85
C GLY A 68 -6.08 -1.66 10.37
N LEU A 69 -6.18 -1.87 9.06
CA LEU A 69 -6.97 -2.96 8.47
C LEU A 69 -6.36 -4.34 8.70
N LEU A 70 -5.03 -4.42 8.75
CA LEU A 70 -4.28 -5.68 8.84
C LEU A 70 -3.82 -6.01 10.28
N GLU A 71 -4.26 -5.25 11.28
CA GLU A 71 -3.96 -5.55 12.69
C GLU A 71 -4.43 -6.98 13.05
N LEU A 72 -3.57 -7.75 13.71
CA LEU A 72 -3.82 -9.15 14.03
C LEU A 72 -4.80 -9.31 15.19
N ASP A 73 -4.78 -8.39 16.14
CA ASP A 73 -5.74 -8.34 17.24
C ASP A 73 -7.11 -7.85 16.74
N PRO A 74 -8.15 -8.71 16.70
CA PRO A 74 -9.46 -8.33 16.19
C PRO A 74 -10.14 -7.24 17.03
N GLN A 75 -9.72 -7.02 18.28
CA GLN A 75 -10.27 -5.94 19.12
C GLN A 75 -9.64 -4.58 18.79
N LYS A 76 -8.53 -4.56 18.05
CA LYS A 76 -7.81 -3.36 17.62
C LYS A 76 -7.90 -3.08 16.13
N ARG A 77 -8.19 -4.11 15.33
CA ARG A 77 -8.40 -3.98 13.89
C ARG A 77 -9.57 -3.03 13.62
N LEU A 78 -9.36 -2.11 12.67
CA LEU A 78 -10.40 -1.18 12.25
C LEU A 78 -11.66 -1.92 11.81
N SER A 79 -12.80 -1.53 12.38
CA SER A 79 -14.11 -1.91 11.85
C SER A 79 -14.36 -1.21 10.51
N ALA A 80 -15.32 -1.72 9.73
CA ALA A 80 -15.71 -1.08 8.47
C ALA A 80 -16.12 0.39 8.66
N LYS A 81 -16.80 0.71 9.77
CA LYS A 81 -17.20 2.08 10.10
C LYS A 81 -15.99 2.96 10.39
N GLU A 82 -15.03 2.48 11.19
CA GLU A 82 -13.81 3.25 11.50
C GLU A 82 -12.94 3.42 10.26
N ALA A 83 -12.81 2.38 9.44
CA ALA A 83 -12.04 2.41 8.20
C ALA A 83 -12.56 3.46 7.21
N LEU A 84 -13.88 3.58 7.04
CA LEU A 84 -14.48 4.61 6.19
C LEU A 84 -14.30 6.04 6.73
N ASN A 85 -14.00 6.19 8.02
CA ASN A 85 -13.71 7.49 8.65
C ASN A 85 -12.20 7.74 8.83
N HIS A 86 -11.34 6.90 8.27
CA HIS A 86 -9.90 7.08 8.32
C HIS A 86 -9.47 8.33 7.51
N GLU A 87 -8.40 8.99 7.94
CA GLU A 87 -7.86 10.20 7.30
C GLU A 87 -7.60 10.01 5.80
N PHE A 88 -7.17 8.80 5.39
CA PHE A 88 -7.01 8.40 3.99
C PHE A 88 -8.23 8.71 3.10
N PHE A 89 -9.46 8.64 3.63
CA PHE A 89 -10.67 8.99 2.89
C PHE A 89 -11.24 10.36 3.24
N VAL A 90 -11.13 10.78 4.50
CA VAL A 90 -11.80 11.99 5.00
C VAL A 90 -10.95 13.25 4.81
N THR A 91 -9.63 13.12 4.80
CA THR A 91 -8.69 14.24 4.67
C THR A 91 -7.46 13.76 3.88
N PRO A 92 -7.64 13.38 2.60
CA PRO A 92 -6.59 12.76 1.82
C PRO A 92 -5.43 13.73 1.60
N GLU A 93 -4.21 13.25 1.85
CA GLU A 93 -3.02 13.92 1.36
C GLU A 93 -2.90 13.69 -0.16
N LEU A 94 -2.70 14.77 -0.91
CA LEU A 94 -2.54 14.72 -2.36
C LEU A 94 -1.07 14.97 -2.69
N ASP A 95 -0.47 14.05 -3.42
CA ASP A 95 0.79 14.33 -4.08
C ASP A 95 0.52 15.30 -5.23
N GLU A 96 1.38 16.31 -5.40
CA GLU A 96 1.34 17.15 -6.60
C GLU A 96 1.56 16.24 -7.80
N LEU A 97 0.48 15.95 -8.54
CA LEU A 97 0.56 15.27 -9.82
C LEU A 97 1.49 16.11 -10.69
N VAL A 98 2.69 15.58 -10.96
CA VAL A 98 3.53 16.08 -12.05
C VAL A 98 2.70 15.87 -13.30
N GLY A 99 2.07 16.93 -13.79
CA GLY A 99 1.18 16.87 -14.95
C GLY A 99 1.93 16.29 -16.13
N GLU A 100 1.56 15.08 -16.56
CA GLU A 100 1.81 14.69 -17.94
C GLU A 100 0.91 15.59 -18.78
N GLU A 101 1.49 16.65 -19.33
CA GLU A 101 0.87 17.40 -20.41
C GLU A 101 0.61 16.40 -21.54
N VAL A 102 -0.65 16.02 -21.72
CA VAL A 102 -1.07 15.27 -22.89
C VAL A 102 -0.96 16.24 -24.05
N GLU A 103 0.15 16.18 -24.81
CA GLU A 103 0.31 16.93 -26.05
C GLU A 103 -0.88 16.58 -26.96
N GLY A 104 -1.76 17.55 -27.18
CA GLY A 104 -2.83 17.45 -28.16
C GLY A 104 -2.19 17.36 -29.55
N ASP A 105 -2.37 16.21 -30.19
CA ASP A 105 -2.17 16.04 -31.63
C ASP A 105 -3.20 16.90 -32.36
N ASP A 106 -2.87 18.18 -32.57
CA ASP A 106 -3.63 19.09 -33.43
C ASP A 106 -3.46 18.63 -34.89
N GLY A 107 -4.32 17.70 -35.30
CA GLY A 107 -4.48 17.28 -36.69
C GLY A 107 -4.72 18.49 -37.59
N GLN A 108 -3.75 18.80 -38.44
CA GLN A 108 -3.86 19.82 -39.47
C GLN A 108 -4.84 19.35 -40.55
N ASP A 109 -6.07 19.85 -40.48
CA ASP A 109 -7.03 19.79 -41.58
C ASP A 109 -6.52 20.62 -42.77
N GLY A 110 -6.08 19.91 -43.80
CA GLY A 110 -5.68 20.48 -45.08
C GLY A 110 -6.87 21.12 -45.80
N ASN A 111 -6.89 22.45 -45.85
CA ASN A 111 -7.86 23.18 -46.64
C ASN A 111 -7.43 23.15 -48.12
N GLY A 112 -8.17 22.39 -48.93
CA GLY A 112 -8.02 22.38 -50.39
C GLY A 112 -8.59 23.67 -50.97
N GLU A 113 -7.72 24.52 -51.50
CA GLU A 113 -8.12 25.66 -52.34
C GLU A 113 -8.04 25.24 -53.81
N VAL A 114 -9.22 25.18 -54.42
CA VAL A 114 -9.46 24.87 -55.83
C VAL A 114 -9.31 26.16 -56.62
N ASP A 115 -8.33 26.26 -57.52
CA ASP A 115 -8.32 27.34 -58.52
C ASP A 115 -8.25 26.78 -59.94
N ARG A 116 -8.94 27.49 -60.83
CA ARG A 116 -9.46 27.06 -62.14
C ARG A 116 -8.43 27.03 -63.26
#